data_AF-A0A258SHF7-F1
#
_entry.id   AF-A0A258SHF7-F1
#
_cell.length_a   1.000
_cell.length_b   1.000
_cell.length_c   1.000
_cell.angle_alpha   90.00
_cell.angle_beta   90.00
_cell.angle_gamma   90.00
#
_symmetry.space_group_name_H-M   'P 1'
#
loop_
_entity.id
_entity.type
_entity.pdbx_description
1 polymer ?
#
loop_
_entity_poly.entity_id
_entity_poly.type
_entity_poly.pdbx_seq_one_letter_code
_entity_poly.pdbx_strand_id
1 'polypeptide(L)'
;MINSNLRRILFATASVAVLSGCGANDIASPGTGGNVTINNTPAPAPAPTPTPTPTSTLVTAASGCPTIADSAGLTDAGTITGPTGTYRQCNLPARITRSSTLPRIPGVLYALPGRVDVGTDQGATTTGTTNVVLTIEPGVIVFGNTGVSWLAVNRGNSIQAVGTAARPIIFTSRDNVLGLNTDTSSGQWGGVVLMGRAQITDCAASGAAPGTAACERQTEGAIDPAVYGGTNNTESSGRMSFVQIRFSGFVLSANSELQALTTEGTGSGTVLNNIQTFNSSDDGAEFFGGRVNMRYFISVGAEDDNLDTDVGLKGNFQYVMVAQRAGSESRGTDAIIEADSDNAVDGDNPRQNTIVSNFTFFHRVNNTSALSAILLRGGTDYTLVNGIVSAASPSPSCLRISRAQTASATANPAIDELGAPVFRSVVMQCGATPFLGANGVTNADVTTIFGAGSNNNSATFTPSFTSTFINGPAETAVPAFDARPLTASSANGPFFELTSYIGAVRDANDTWYRTWTCNSTTLDLGTGNTGLCTSLPTI
;
A
#
# COMPACT_ATOMS: atom_id res chain seq x y z
N MET A 1 0.77 -3.23 -62.08
CA MET A 1 0.44 -2.67 -60.76
C MET A 1 -0.49 -3.63 -60.05
N ILE A 2 -0.01 -4.28 -58.97
CA ILE A 2 -0.80 -5.27 -58.22
C ILE A 2 -1.73 -4.54 -57.26
N ASN A 3 -3.01 -4.91 -57.26
CA ASN A 3 -4.08 -4.33 -56.46
C ASN A 3 -3.73 -4.34 -54.95
N SER A 4 -3.90 -3.19 -54.28
CA SER A 4 -3.56 -2.99 -52.86
C SER A 4 -4.32 -3.93 -51.93
N ASN A 5 -5.52 -4.38 -52.32
CA ASN A 5 -6.32 -5.33 -51.57
C ASN A 5 -5.74 -6.75 -51.66
N LEU A 6 -5.14 -7.13 -52.80
CA LEU A 6 -4.46 -8.42 -52.94
C LEU A 6 -3.20 -8.50 -52.07
N ARG A 7 -2.48 -7.38 -51.92
CA ARG A 7 -1.28 -7.30 -51.06
C ARG A 7 -1.65 -7.53 -49.59
N ARG A 8 -2.75 -6.93 -49.11
CA ARG A 8 -3.22 -7.09 -47.72
C ARG A 8 -3.69 -8.52 -47.42
N ILE A 9 -4.36 -9.17 -48.38
CA ILE A 9 -4.77 -10.58 -48.25
C ILE A 9 -3.56 -11.52 -48.23
N LEU A 10 -2.52 -11.24 -49.02
CA LEU A 10 -1.29 -12.03 -49.04
C LEU A 10 -0.48 -11.91 -47.73
N PHE A 11 -0.44 -10.72 -47.12
CA PHE A 11 0.20 -10.54 -45.81
C PHE A 11 -0.62 -11.18 -44.67
N ALA A 12 -1.95 -11.13 -44.73
CA ALA A 12 -2.80 -11.78 -43.71
C ALA A 12 -2.74 -13.32 -43.79
N THR A 13 -2.59 -13.90 -44.99
CA THR A 13 -2.49 -15.35 -45.17
C THR A 13 -1.11 -15.92 -44.82
N ALA A 14 -0.04 -15.13 -44.96
CA ALA A 14 1.30 -15.52 -44.51
C ALA A 14 1.42 -15.58 -42.97
N SER A 15 0.68 -14.74 -42.24
CA SER A 15 0.73 -14.71 -40.76
C SER A 15 -0.02 -15.86 -40.09
N VAL A 16 -1.01 -16.45 -40.76
CA VAL A 16 -1.82 -17.57 -40.21
C VAL A 16 -1.17 -18.94 -40.46
N ALA A 17 -0.25 -19.04 -41.44
CA ALA A 17 0.46 -20.29 -41.75
C ALA A 17 1.65 -20.60 -40.81
N VAL A 18 2.06 -19.66 -39.95
CA VAL A 18 3.20 -19.82 -39.03
C VAL A 18 2.77 -20.26 -37.61
N LEU A 19 1.47 -20.34 -37.31
CA LEU A 19 0.97 -20.73 -35.99
C LEU A 19 0.50 -22.19 -35.85
N SER A 20 0.69 -23.04 -36.88
CA SER A 20 0.28 -24.45 -36.85
C SER A 20 1.43 -25.46 -37.04
N GLY A 21 2.67 -25.02 -36.87
CA GLY A 21 3.86 -25.85 -37.11
C GLY A 21 4.79 -25.97 -35.91
N CYS A 22 4.38 -26.67 -34.85
CA CYS A 22 5.27 -27.41 -33.95
C CYS A 22 4.45 -28.39 -33.11
N GLY A 23 4.20 -29.57 -33.68
CA GLY A 23 3.73 -30.75 -32.95
C GLY A 23 4.88 -31.39 -32.17
N ALA A 24 4.53 -32.08 -31.08
CA ALA A 24 5.46 -32.89 -30.30
C ALA A 24 5.75 -34.21 -31.03
N ASN A 25 7.03 -34.49 -31.29
CA ASN A 25 7.51 -35.81 -31.66
C ASN A 25 8.53 -36.29 -30.62
N ASP A 26 8.42 -37.57 -30.29
CA ASP A 26 9.12 -38.32 -29.25
C ASP A 26 10.65 -38.28 -29.32
N ILE A 27 11.30 -38.29 -28.14
CA ILE A 27 12.62 -38.89 -27.94
C ILE A 27 12.50 -40.01 -26.91
N ALA A 28 12.60 -41.23 -27.41
CA ALA A 28 12.97 -42.41 -26.64
C ALA A 28 14.48 -42.42 -26.38
N SER A 29 14.91 -42.84 -25.19
CA SER A 29 16.30 -43.19 -24.87
C SER A 29 16.38 -44.67 -24.47
N PRO A 30 17.32 -45.46 -25.03
CA PRO A 30 17.42 -46.89 -24.78
C PRO A 30 18.36 -47.21 -23.60
N GLY A 31 18.06 -48.25 -22.82
CA GLY A 31 19.08 -48.83 -21.93
C GLY A 31 18.53 -49.52 -20.69
N THR A 32 18.11 -50.77 -20.85
CA THR A 32 17.83 -51.74 -19.79
C THR A 32 19.12 -52.09 -19.04
N GLY A 33 19.06 -52.14 -17.70
CA GLY A 33 20.16 -52.62 -16.88
C GLY A 33 19.80 -52.84 -15.40
N GLY A 34 19.26 -54.01 -15.09
CA GLY A 34 19.44 -54.69 -13.79
C GLY A 34 18.63 -54.19 -12.59
N ASN A 35 17.65 -55.00 -12.17
CA ASN A 35 17.02 -54.84 -10.85
C ASN A 35 18.01 -55.13 -9.72
N VAL A 36 18.16 -54.19 -8.78
CA VAL A 36 18.52 -54.47 -7.40
C VAL A 36 17.32 -54.07 -6.54
N THR A 37 16.55 -55.04 -6.09
CA THR A 37 15.47 -54.82 -5.13
C THR A 37 16.07 -54.72 -3.74
N ILE A 38 16.28 -53.51 -3.24
CA ILE A 38 16.48 -53.29 -1.80
C ILE A 38 15.10 -53.08 -1.18
N ASN A 39 14.62 -54.08 -0.45
CA ASN A 39 13.41 -54.00 0.34
C ASN A 39 13.69 -53.20 1.63
N ASN A 40 13.69 -51.87 1.52
CA ASN A 40 13.53 -51.02 2.70
C ASN A 40 12.05 -50.62 2.76
N THR A 41 11.31 -51.26 3.67
CA THR A 41 9.98 -50.82 4.08
C THR A 41 10.06 -49.34 4.50
N PRO A 42 9.34 -48.41 3.85
CA PRO A 42 9.24 -47.05 4.34
C PRO A 42 8.59 -47.08 5.73
N ALA A 43 9.15 -46.35 6.69
CA ALA A 43 8.45 -46.08 7.94
C ALA A 43 7.07 -45.45 7.61
N PRO A 44 5.99 -45.80 8.34
CA PRO A 44 4.69 -45.18 8.11
C PRO A 44 4.82 -43.67 8.15
N ALA A 45 4.25 -42.98 7.15
CA ALA A 45 4.13 -41.53 7.21
C ALA A 45 3.49 -41.13 8.55
N PRO A 46 4.03 -40.15 9.29
CA PRO A 46 3.38 -39.63 10.49
C PRO A 46 1.95 -39.27 10.14
N ALA A 47 0.99 -39.72 10.95
CA ALA A 47 -0.39 -39.30 10.79
C ALA A 47 -0.43 -37.76 10.78
N PRO A 48 -1.21 -37.12 9.89
CA PRO A 48 -1.34 -35.67 9.90
C PRO A 48 -1.75 -35.24 11.30
N THR A 49 -1.02 -34.26 11.85
CA THR A 49 -1.36 -33.65 13.13
C THR A 49 -2.84 -33.25 13.08
N PRO A 50 -3.69 -33.69 14.02
CA PRO A 50 -5.10 -33.34 14.00
C PRO A 50 -5.21 -31.81 14.05
N THR A 51 -5.92 -31.24 13.08
CA THR A 51 -6.27 -29.83 13.08
C THR A 51 -6.94 -29.53 14.42
N PRO A 52 -6.40 -28.61 15.25
CA PRO A 52 -7.04 -28.27 16.51
C PRO A 52 -8.48 -27.84 16.21
N THR A 53 -9.44 -28.55 16.78
CA THR A 53 -10.86 -28.15 16.72
C THR A 53 -10.95 -26.78 17.38
N PRO A 54 -11.35 -25.71 16.67
CA PRO A 54 -11.47 -24.40 17.29
C PRO A 54 -12.51 -24.49 18.40
N THR A 55 -12.07 -24.31 19.64
CA THR A 55 -12.91 -24.18 20.83
C THR A 55 -13.65 -22.84 20.90
N SER A 56 -13.58 -22.01 19.85
CA SER A 56 -14.34 -20.77 19.75
C SER A 56 -15.78 -21.08 19.34
N THR A 57 -16.74 -20.64 20.14
CA THR A 57 -18.15 -20.55 19.72
C THR A 57 -18.24 -19.72 18.45
N LEU A 58 -18.80 -20.30 17.38
CA LEU A 58 -19.05 -19.59 16.12
C LEU A 58 -19.96 -18.38 16.36
N VAL A 59 -19.70 -17.30 15.63
CA VAL A 59 -20.54 -16.10 15.70
C VAL A 59 -21.95 -16.42 15.21
N THR A 60 -22.95 -15.90 15.92
CA THR A 60 -24.36 -15.97 15.53
C THR A 60 -24.82 -14.60 15.05
N ALA A 61 -25.66 -14.57 14.01
CA ALA A 61 -26.11 -13.31 13.43
C ALA A 61 -26.96 -12.51 14.41
N ALA A 62 -26.77 -11.19 14.42
CA ALA A 62 -27.66 -10.29 15.12
C ALA A 62 -29.08 -10.35 14.54
N SER A 63 -30.07 -10.03 15.39
CA SER A 63 -31.48 -10.06 15.02
C SER A 63 -31.85 -9.07 13.91
N GLY A 64 -31.05 -8.02 13.71
CA GLY A 64 -31.23 -7.03 12.66
C GLY A 64 -30.12 -5.99 12.65
N CYS A 65 -30.21 -5.06 11.72
CA CYS A 65 -29.25 -3.96 11.61
C CYS A 65 -29.49 -2.87 12.66
N PRO A 66 -28.43 -2.27 13.22
CA PRO A 66 -28.58 -1.13 14.11
C PRO A 66 -29.09 0.09 13.35
N THR A 67 -29.70 1.02 14.07
CA THR A 67 -30.06 2.33 13.51
C THR A 67 -28.83 3.24 13.48
N ILE A 68 -28.70 4.02 12.41
CA ILE A 68 -27.72 5.12 12.30
C ILE A 68 -28.46 6.45 12.15
N ALA A 69 -27.75 7.56 12.34
CA ALA A 69 -28.36 8.89 12.29
C ALA A 69 -28.72 9.34 10.87
N ASP A 70 -28.09 8.75 9.84
CA ASP A 70 -28.42 8.98 8.44
C ASP A 70 -29.87 8.58 8.13
N SER A 71 -30.58 9.42 7.39
CA SER A 71 -32.00 9.22 7.06
C SER A 71 -32.25 8.01 6.17
N ALA A 72 -31.28 7.61 5.34
CA ALA A 72 -31.41 6.40 4.52
C ALA A 72 -31.29 5.12 5.38
N GLY A 73 -30.68 5.23 6.57
CA GLY A 73 -30.47 4.11 7.47
C GLY A 73 -29.55 3.04 6.89
N LEU A 74 -29.52 1.87 7.55
CA LEU A 74 -28.87 0.67 7.04
C LEU A 74 -29.92 -0.25 6.43
N THR A 75 -29.60 -0.87 5.30
CA THR A 75 -30.46 -1.92 4.70
C THR A 75 -30.05 -3.28 5.24
N ASP A 76 -30.99 -4.01 5.83
CA ASP A 76 -30.79 -5.42 6.19
C ASP A 76 -30.75 -6.28 4.92
N ALA A 77 -29.58 -6.81 4.60
CA ALA A 77 -29.34 -7.64 3.43
C ALA A 77 -29.40 -9.16 3.74
N GLY A 78 -29.98 -9.54 4.88
CA GLY A 78 -30.01 -10.92 5.33
C GLY A 78 -28.76 -11.30 6.11
N THR A 79 -28.34 -12.57 5.98
CA THR A 79 -27.18 -13.10 6.70
C THR A 79 -26.12 -13.61 5.74
N ILE A 80 -24.85 -13.48 6.14
CA ILE A 80 -23.69 -14.05 5.45
C ILE A 80 -23.00 -15.05 6.38
N THR A 81 -22.63 -16.22 5.85
CA THR A 81 -22.00 -17.31 6.63
C THR A 81 -20.64 -17.64 6.05
N GLY A 82 -19.65 -17.76 6.94
CA GLY A 82 -18.30 -18.20 6.63
C GLY A 82 -17.72 -19.05 7.76
N PRO A 83 -16.40 -19.33 7.74
CA PRO A 83 -15.75 -20.22 8.70
C PRO A 83 -15.84 -19.78 10.16
N THR A 84 -16.05 -18.50 10.42
CA THR A 84 -16.09 -17.89 11.76
C THR A 84 -17.51 -17.77 12.32
N GLY A 85 -18.53 -18.13 11.54
CA GLY A 85 -19.93 -18.11 11.94
C GLY A 85 -20.84 -17.42 10.91
N THR A 86 -22.04 -17.08 11.37
CA THR A 86 -23.06 -16.38 10.59
C THR A 86 -23.22 -14.97 11.14
N TYR A 87 -23.32 -13.99 10.26
CA TYR A 87 -23.44 -12.57 10.59
C TYR A 87 -24.64 -11.95 9.89
N ARG A 88 -25.24 -10.94 10.53
CA ARG A 88 -26.19 -10.02 9.92
C ARG A 88 -25.43 -9.06 9.00
N GLN A 89 -25.80 -9.00 7.74
CA GLN A 89 -25.23 -8.07 6.78
C GLN A 89 -26.04 -6.77 6.75
N CYS A 90 -25.37 -5.65 7.04
CA CYS A 90 -25.97 -4.32 7.05
C CYS A 90 -25.33 -3.45 5.98
N ASN A 91 -26.05 -3.25 4.88
CA ASN A 91 -25.57 -2.43 3.77
C ASN A 91 -25.66 -0.95 4.14
N LEU A 92 -24.56 -0.24 3.94
CA LEU A 92 -24.53 1.22 3.99
C LEU A 92 -25.33 1.82 2.82
N PRO A 93 -25.89 3.03 2.98
CA PRO A 93 -26.45 3.77 1.85
C PRO A 93 -25.34 4.19 0.88
N ALA A 94 -25.70 4.47 -0.37
CA ALA A 94 -24.73 4.95 -1.37
C ALA A 94 -24.05 6.28 -0.96
N ARG A 95 -24.74 7.10 -0.14
CA ARG A 95 -24.17 8.31 0.45
C ARG A 95 -24.67 8.52 1.87
N ILE A 96 -23.75 8.80 2.77
CA ILE A 96 -24.01 9.28 4.12
C ILE A 96 -24.12 10.80 4.05
N THR A 97 -25.30 11.32 4.32
CA THR A 97 -25.65 12.75 4.27
C THR A 97 -25.71 13.38 5.65
N ARG A 98 -25.68 12.57 6.71
CA ARG A 98 -25.64 13.03 8.11
C ARG A 98 -24.65 12.23 8.92
N SER A 99 -23.87 12.93 9.76
CA SER A 99 -22.86 12.31 10.63
C SER A 99 -23.45 11.13 11.39
N SER A 100 -22.82 9.98 11.22
CA SER A 100 -23.34 8.69 11.64
C SER A 100 -22.25 7.85 12.27
N THR A 101 -22.65 6.98 13.21
CA THR A 101 -21.76 6.03 13.85
C THR A 101 -22.13 4.62 13.39
N LEU A 102 -21.15 3.82 12.97
CA LEU A 102 -21.28 2.38 12.83
C LEU A 102 -20.91 1.74 14.18
N PRO A 103 -21.88 1.33 15.01
CA PRO A 103 -21.58 0.75 16.31
C PRO A 103 -21.02 -0.68 16.21
N ARG A 104 -20.18 -1.08 17.17
CA ARG A 104 -19.83 -2.51 17.30
C ARG A 104 -21.00 -3.25 17.94
N ILE A 105 -21.76 -3.96 17.11
CA ILE A 105 -22.75 -4.97 17.55
C ILE A 105 -22.22 -6.40 17.28
N PRO A 106 -22.23 -7.33 18.26
CA PRO A 106 -21.88 -8.73 18.02
C PRO A 106 -22.74 -9.33 16.90
N GLY A 107 -22.13 -10.06 15.98
CA GLY A 107 -22.86 -10.71 14.89
C GLY A 107 -23.36 -9.78 13.79
N VAL A 108 -22.88 -8.52 13.71
CA VAL A 108 -23.12 -7.59 12.59
C VAL A 108 -21.85 -7.40 11.77
N LEU A 109 -21.98 -7.41 10.45
CA LEU A 109 -20.99 -6.90 9.51
C LEU A 109 -21.59 -5.78 8.68
N TYR A 110 -20.81 -4.74 8.43
CA TYR A 110 -21.19 -3.62 7.58
C TYR A 110 -20.71 -3.86 6.17
N ALA A 111 -21.52 -3.56 5.17
CA ALA A 111 -21.20 -3.82 3.78
C ALA A 111 -21.29 -2.54 2.94
N LEU A 112 -20.30 -2.36 2.06
CA LEU A 112 -20.32 -1.37 0.99
C LEU A 112 -20.95 -2.05 -0.24
N PRO A 113 -22.20 -1.74 -0.63
CA PRO A 113 -22.86 -2.40 -1.77
C PRO A 113 -22.25 -2.01 -3.13
N GLY A 114 -21.51 -0.90 -3.16
CA GLY A 114 -20.77 -0.30 -4.25
C GLY A 114 -19.92 0.83 -3.66
N ARG A 115 -19.65 1.90 -4.43
CA ARG A 115 -19.11 3.14 -3.85
C ARG A 115 -20.05 3.65 -2.75
N VAL A 116 -19.48 3.97 -1.59
CA VAL A 116 -20.17 4.66 -0.50
C VAL A 116 -19.49 6.00 -0.25
N ASP A 117 -20.23 7.08 -0.43
CA ASP A 117 -19.75 8.43 -0.18
C ASP A 117 -20.03 8.89 1.25
N VAL A 118 -19.00 9.38 1.94
CA VAL A 118 -19.16 10.15 3.19
C VAL A 118 -19.30 11.62 2.82
N GLY A 119 -20.53 12.12 2.95
CA GLY A 119 -20.92 13.46 2.53
C GLY A 119 -20.84 13.68 1.02
N THR A 120 -21.13 14.91 0.62
CA THR A 120 -20.96 15.38 -0.76
C THR A 120 -19.69 16.23 -0.82
N ASP A 121 -18.99 16.21 -1.95
CA ASP A 121 -17.88 17.12 -2.19
C ASP A 121 -18.31 18.58 -1.96
N GLN A 122 -17.55 19.25 -1.09
CA GLN A 122 -17.75 20.65 -0.72
C GLN A 122 -16.72 21.58 -1.41
N GLY A 123 -16.06 21.12 -2.48
CA GLY A 123 -15.18 21.91 -3.34
C GLY A 123 -13.78 22.16 -2.78
N ALA A 124 -12.91 22.77 -3.60
CA ALA A 124 -11.50 23.05 -3.29
C ALA A 124 -11.28 24.07 -2.15
N THR A 125 -12.30 24.85 -1.79
CA THR A 125 -12.27 25.82 -0.70
C THR A 125 -13.32 25.50 0.35
N THR A 126 -13.17 26.03 1.57
CA THR A 126 -14.15 25.78 2.63
C THR A 126 -15.44 26.53 2.33
N THR A 127 -16.53 25.80 2.10
CA THR A 127 -17.87 26.38 1.92
C THR A 127 -18.62 26.62 3.24
N GLY A 128 -18.20 25.98 4.34
CA GLY A 128 -18.84 26.07 5.65
C GLY A 128 -20.24 25.44 5.74
N THR A 129 -20.67 24.73 4.69
CA THR A 129 -22.07 24.31 4.49
C THR A 129 -22.42 22.94 5.08
N THR A 130 -21.53 21.95 5.02
CA THR A 130 -21.72 20.63 5.66
C THR A 130 -20.38 20.01 6.06
N ASN A 131 -20.38 19.25 7.15
CA ASN A 131 -19.26 18.42 7.62
C ASN A 131 -19.84 17.09 8.12
N VAL A 132 -20.02 16.13 7.21
CA VAL A 132 -20.47 14.79 7.56
C VAL A 132 -19.29 14.01 8.14
N VAL A 133 -19.51 13.39 9.29
CA VAL A 133 -18.52 12.53 9.93
C VAL A 133 -19.02 11.10 9.96
N LEU A 134 -18.29 10.18 9.31
CA LEU A 134 -18.50 8.74 9.49
C LEU A 134 -17.62 8.27 10.66
N THR A 135 -18.24 7.94 11.79
CA THR A 135 -17.56 7.32 12.93
C THR A 135 -17.69 5.80 12.86
N ILE A 136 -16.58 5.08 13.04
CA ILE A 136 -16.54 3.63 13.03
C ILE A 136 -15.96 3.19 14.38
N GLU A 137 -16.74 2.46 15.18
CA GLU A 137 -16.30 2.04 16.51
C GLU A 137 -15.22 0.94 16.45
N PRO A 138 -14.35 0.83 17.49
CA PRO A 138 -13.36 -0.23 17.58
C PRO A 138 -13.95 -1.64 17.41
N GLY A 139 -13.32 -2.46 16.57
CA GLY A 139 -13.73 -3.84 16.31
C GLY A 139 -14.83 -3.99 15.26
N VAL A 140 -15.29 -2.89 14.65
CA VAL A 140 -16.19 -2.96 13.50
C VAL A 140 -15.45 -3.54 12.29
N ILE A 141 -16.15 -4.42 11.57
CA ILE A 141 -15.71 -4.98 10.30
C ILE A 141 -16.62 -4.43 9.19
N VAL A 142 -16.00 -3.82 8.19
CA VAL A 142 -16.62 -3.32 6.97
C VAL A 142 -16.11 -4.15 5.79
N PHE A 143 -16.97 -4.55 4.86
CA PHE A 143 -16.51 -5.26 3.67
C PHE A 143 -17.08 -4.72 2.36
N GLY A 144 -16.29 -4.79 1.29
CA GLY A 144 -16.75 -4.56 -0.08
C GLY A 144 -17.64 -5.71 -0.54
N ASN A 145 -18.91 -5.43 -0.83
CA ASN A 145 -19.91 -6.46 -1.19
C ASN A 145 -19.77 -6.93 -2.64
N THR A 146 -19.20 -6.09 -3.50
CA THR A 146 -18.93 -6.33 -4.92
C THR A 146 -17.57 -5.75 -5.29
N GLY A 147 -17.04 -6.10 -6.47
CA GLY A 147 -15.77 -5.57 -6.95
C GLY A 147 -15.70 -4.04 -7.01
N VAL A 148 -16.75 -3.38 -7.51
CA VAL A 148 -16.84 -1.90 -7.62
C VAL A 148 -17.07 -1.19 -6.27
N SER A 149 -16.90 -1.88 -5.13
CA SER A 149 -17.14 -1.33 -3.80
C SER A 149 -15.92 -0.62 -3.25
N TRP A 150 -16.07 0.60 -2.76
CA TRP A 150 -15.01 1.37 -2.10
C TRP A 150 -15.61 2.48 -1.23
N LEU A 151 -14.84 2.96 -0.26
CA LEU A 151 -15.26 4.02 0.66
C LEU A 151 -14.65 5.36 0.22
N ALA A 152 -15.49 6.33 -0.10
CA ALA A 152 -15.10 7.64 -0.60
C ALA A 152 -15.37 8.72 0.45
N VAL A 153 -14.34 9.30 1.06
CA VAL A 153 -14.50 10.44 1.99
C VAL A 153 -14.30 11.73 1.23
N ASN A 154 -15.40 12.39 0.85
CA ASN A 154 -15.37 13.58 0.01
C ASN A 154 -14.86 14.82 0.76
N ARG A 155 -14.25 15.76 0.05
CA ARG A 155 -13.69 17.00 0.62
C ARG A 155 -14.68 17.71 1.54
N GLY A 156 -14.19 18.09 2.71
CA GLY A 156 -14.99 18.78 3.75
C GLY A 156 -15.81 17.88 4.64
N ASN A 157 -15.75 16.58 4.41
CA ASN A 157 -16.28 15.54 5.29
C ASN A 157 -15.11 14.76 5.87
N SER A 158 -15.37 13.92 6.87
CA SER A 158 -14.29 13.20 7.55
C SER A 158 -14.67 11.82 8.04
N ILE A 159 -13.67 10.99 8.27
CA ILE A 159 -13.79 9.68 8.89
C ILE A 159 -13.18 9.67 10.29
N GLN A 160 -13.82 8.98 11.23
CA GLN A 160 -13.28 8.67 12.55
C GLN A 160 -13.26 7.16 12.70
N ALA A 161 -12.27 6.52 12.08
CA ALA A 161 -12.04 5.08 12.16
C ALA A 161 -10.90 4.82 13.16
N VAL A 162 -11.24 4.91 14.44
CA VAL A 162 -10.28 4.80 15.54
C VAL A 162 -10.51 3.48 16.27
N GLY A 163 -9.85 2.44 15.80
CA GLY A 163 -9.74 1.16 16.49
C GLY A 163 -8.87 1.24 17.74
N THR A 164 -8.64 0.08 18.34
CA THR A 164 -7.69 -0.08 19.44
C THR A 164 -6.79 -1.27 19.19
N ALA A 165 -5.68 -1.36 19.90
CA ALA A 165 -4.76 -2.48 19.84
C ALA A 165 -5.49 -3.85 19.95
N ALA A 166 -6.45 -3.96 20.87
CA ALA A 166 -7.23 -5.18 21.09
C ALA A 166 -8.46 -5.34 20.18
N ARG A 167 -8.90 -4.27 19.51
CA ARG A 167 -10.10 -4.26 18.64
C ARG A 167 -9.82 -3.34 17.44
N PRO A 168 -8.97 -3.77 16.49
CA PRO A 168 -8.76 -3.00 15.28
C PRO A 168 -10.03 -2.94 14.44
N ILE A 169 -10.16 -1.91 13.64
CA ILE A 169 -11.19 -1.84 12.59
C ILE A 169 -10.65 -2.59 11.38
N ILE A 170 -11.49 -3.41 10.74
CA ILE A 170 -11.09 -4.19 9.57
C ILE A 170 -11.96 -3.79 8.38
N PHE A 171 -11.31 -3.32 7.33
CA PHE A 171 -11.88 -3.22 6.00
C PHE A 171 -11.40 -4.41 5.16
N THR A 172 -12.32 -5.14 4.54
CA THR A 172 -11.99 -6.38 3.81
C THR A 172 -12.93 -6.64 2.64
N SER A 173 -12.81 -7.80 1.99
CA SER A 173 -13.68 -8.24 0.91
C SER A 173 -14.78 -9.18 1.39
N ARG A 174 -15.84 -9.30 0.59
CA ARG A 174 -16.87 -10.33 0.77
C ARG A 174 -16.29 -11.76 0.79
N ASP A 175 -15.30 -12.03 -0.05
CA ASP A 175 -14.69 -13.35 -0.17
C ASP A 175 -13.87 -13.72 1.08
N ASN A 176 -13.28 -12.74 1.75
CA ASN A 176 -12.67 -12.95 3.06
C ASN A 176 -13.72 -13.35 4.12
N VAL A 177 -14.90 -12.71 4.13
CA VAL A 177 -16.01 -13.08 5.03
C VAL A 177 -16.48 -14.51 4.78
N LEU A 178 -16.55 -14.93 3.52
CA LEU A 178 -16.97 -16.28 3.13
C LEU A 178 -15.89 -17.35 3.34
N GLY A 179 -14.66 -16.97 3.71
CA GLY A 179 -13.54 -17.89 3.85
C GLY A 179 -13.01 -18.44 2.53
N LEU A 180 -13.21 -17.71 1.43
CA LEU A 180 -12.73 -18.10 0.10
C LEU A 180 -11.31 -17.58 -0.18
N ASN A 181 -10.84 -16.62 0.61
CA ASN A 181 -9.53 -16.02 0.42
C ASN A 181 -8.39 -16.93 0.84
N THR A 182 -7.32 -16.84 0.07
CA THR A 182 -6.00 -17.39 0.39
C THR A 182 -5.01 -16.23 0.52
N ASP A 183 -3.78 -16.52 0.92
CA ASP A 183 -2.71 -15.51 0.99
C ASP A 183 -2.27 -14.99 -0.39
N THR A 184 -2.84 -15.50 -1.48
CA THR A 184 -2.62 -14.98 -2.84
C THR A 184 -3.84 -14.24 -3.42
N SER A 185 -4.94 -14.13 -2.67
CA SER A 185 -6.12 -13.35 -3.08
C SER A 185 -5.82 -11.85 -3.01
N SER A 186 -6.42 -11.07 -3.91
CA SER A 186 -6.29 -9.60 -4.05
C SER A 186 -7.35 -9.09 -5.03
N GLY A 187 -7.51 -7.78 -5.17
CA GLY A 187 -8.34 -7.15 -6.21
C GLY A 187 -9.84 -7.37 -6.05
N GLN A 188 -10.34 -7.49 -4.81
CA GLN A 188 -11.74 -7.90 -4.57
C GLN A 188 -12.67 -6.72 -4.24
N TRP A 189 -12.11 -5.55 -3.96
CA TRP A 189 -12.80 -4.28 -3.75
C TRP A 189 -11.79 -3.12 -3.87
N GLY A 190 -12.24 -1.86 -3.88
CA GLY A 190 -11.40 -0.69 -4.19
C GLY A 190 -10.79 0.06 -3.00
N GLY A 191 -10.83 -0.45 -1.77
CA GLY A 191 -10.13 0.21 -0.66
C GLY A 191 -10.82 1.47 -0.08
N VAL A 192 -10.02 2.27 0.63
CA VAL A 192 -10.46 3.48 1.34
C VAL A 192 -9.78 4.71 0.75
N VAL A 193 -10.58 5.65 0.24
CA VAL A 193 -10.13 6.87 -0.43
C VAL A 193 -10.48 8.10 0.42
N LEU A 194 -9.48 8.91 0.75
CA LEU A 194 -9.62 10.17 1.48
C LEU A 194 -9.31 11.35 0.56
N MET A 195 -10.36 12.09 0.16
CA MET A 195 -10.21 13.27 -0.70
C MET A 195 -10.21 14.54 0.16
N GLY A 196 -9.10 15.27 0.10
CA GLY A 196 -8.84 16.48 0.87
C GLY A 196 -8.72 17.75 0.03
N ARG A 197 -8.39 18.86 0.71
CA ARG A 197 -8.25 20.21 0.10
C ARG A 197 -6.84 20.79 0.20
N ALA A 198 -5.86 19.99 0.59
CA ALA A 198 -4.48 20.41 0.56
C ALA A 198 -3.97 20.57 -0.88
N GLN A 199 -2.86 21.27 -1.01
CA GLN A 199 -2.26 21.58 -2.30
C GLN A 199 -1.76 20.32 -3.00
N ILE A 200 -1.95 20.28 -4.31
CA ILE A 200 -1.49 19.26 -5.24
C ILE A 200 -0.83 19.93 -6.46
N THR A 201 -0.13 19.14 -7.28
CA THR A 201 0.33 19.50 -8.65
C THR A 201 -0.55 18.80 -9.71
N ASP A 202 -0.11 18.82 -10.98
CA ASP A 202 -0.69 18.03 -12.07
C ASP A 202 -2.20 18.24 -12.28
N CYS A 203 -2.59 19.50 -12.30
CA CYS A 203 -3.98 19.91 -12.34
C CYS A 203 -4.71 19.32 -13.56
N ALA A 204 -5.93 18.79 -13.35
CA ALA A 204 -6.73 18.23 -14.45
C ALA A 204 -7.17 19.29 -15.46
N ALA A 205 -7.41 20.53 -15.00
CA ALA A 205 -7.77 21.63 -15.87
C ALA A 205 -6.53 22.24 -16.54
N SER A 206 -6.52 22.25 -17.88
CA SER A 206 -5.46 22.90 -18.66
C SER A 206 -5.32 24.38 -18.28
N GLY A 207 -4.12 24.79 -17.89
CA GLY A 207 -3.81 26.16 -17.48
C GLY A 207 -4.14 26.50 -16.02
N ALA A 208 -4.68 25.58 -15.23
CA ALA A 208 -4.72 25.75 -13.78
C ALA A 208 -3.30 25.78 -13.21
N ALA A 209 -3.04 26.70 -12.30
CA ALA A 209 -1.74 26.81 -11.65
C ALA A 209 -1.63 25.81 -10.49
N PRO A 210 -0.55 25.01 -10.41
CA PRO A 210 -0.26 24.13 -9.28
C PRO A 210 -0.37 24.82 -7.92
N GLY A 211 -0.80 24.08 -6.90
CA GLY A 211 -0.94 24.58 -5.54
C GLY A 211 -2.05 25.63 -5.32
N THR A 212 -2.92 25.88 -6.31
CA THR A 212 -4.05 26.82 -6.20
C THR A 212 -5.39 26.10 -6.09
N ALA A 213 -6.47 26.84 -5.78
CA ALA A 213 -7.81 26.28 -5.70
C ALA A 213 -8.37 25.82 -7.06
N ALA A 214 -7.77 26.25 -8.17
CA ALA A 214 -8.10 25.78 -9.50
C ALA A 214 -7.37 24.47 -9.86
N CYS A 215 -6.37 24.07 -9.06
CA CYS A 215 -5.66 22.82 -9.23
C CYS A 215 -6.42 21.70 -8.50
N GLU A 216 -7.24 21.00 -9.26
CA GLU A 216 -8.02 19.86 -8.81
C GLU A 216 -7.72 18.66 -9.71
N ARG A 217 -7.85 17.44 -9.17
CA ARG A 217 -7.75 16.19 -9.91
C ARG A 217 -8.94 15.29 -9.56
N GLN A 218 -9.19 14.30 -10.41
CA GLN A 218 -10.16 13.24 -10.15
C GLN A 218 -9.41 12.00 -9.64
N THR A 219 -9.99 11.32 -8.65
CA THR A 219 -9.54 9.99 -8.21
C THR A 219 -9.41 9.07 -9.40
N GLU A 220 -8.29 8.36 -9.48
CA GLU A 220 -8.02 7.46 -10.59
C GLU A 220 -9.09 6.36 -10.71
N GLY A 221 -9.45 6.02 -11.96
CA GLY A 221 -10.44 5.00 -12.28
C GLY A 221 -11.89 5.35 -11.93
N ALA A 222 -12.15 6.42 -11.16
CA ALA A 222 -13.49 6.78 -10.75
C ALA A 222 -14.34 7.25 -11.95
N ILE A 223 -15.43 6.52 -12.22
CA ILE A 223 -16.38 6.83 -13.29
C ILE A 223 -17.25 8.04 -12.90
N ASP A 224 -17.73 8.06 -11.66
CA ASP A 224 -18.48 9.18 -11.09
C ASP A 224 -17.53 10.18 -10.43
N PRO A 225 -17.83 11.50 -10.45
CA PRO A 225 -16.96 12.51 -9.87
C PRO A 225 -16.50 12.18 -8.44
N ALA A 226 -15.19 12.19 -8.26
CA ALA A 226 -14.49 12.02 -7.00
C ALA A 226 -13.28 12.95 -7.07
N VAL A 227 -13.44 14.17 -6.56
CA VAL A 227 -12.53 15.29 -6.84
C VAL A 227 -11.76 15.66 -5.57
N TYR A 228 -10.47 15.87 -5.73
CA TYR A 228 -9.56 16.29 -4.67
C TYR A 228 -8.72 17.51 -5.09
N GLY A 229 -8.02 18.09 -4.11
CA GLY A 229 -7.16 19.26 -4.31
C GLY A 229 -7.79 20.55 -3.79
N GLY A 230 -6.94 21.55 -3.59
CA GLY A 230 -7.32 22.85 -3.05
C GLY A 230 -6.13 23.63 -2.51
N THR A 231 -6.37 24.52 -1.54
CA THR A 231 -5.33 25.40 -0.96
C THR A 231 -5.08 25.20 0.54
N ASN A 232 -5.90 24.39 1.22
CA ASN A 232 -5.85 24.26 2.66
C ASN A 232 -5.00 23.08 3.12
N ASN A 233 -3.70 23.32 3.30
CA ASN A 233 -2.72 22.37 3.82
C ASN A 233 -2.94 21.91 5.28
N THR A 234 -3.84 22.57 6.02
CA THR A 234 -4.12 22.29 7.43
C THR A 234 -5.47 21.64 7.66
N GLU A 235 -6.21 21.33 6.60
CA GLU A 235 -7.48 20.62 6.70
C GLU A 235 -7.30 19.19 7.26
N SER A 236 -8.40 18.57 7.68
CA SER A 236 -8.42 17.21 8.19
C SER A 236 -9.52 16.42 7.51
N SER A 237 -9.13 15.34 6.82
CA SER A 237 -10.04 14.28 6.34
C SER A 237 -10.40 13.30 7.45
N GLY A 238 -9.91 13.53 8.68
CA GLY A 238 -10.25 12.79 9.89
C GLY A 238 -9.09 11.99 10.47
N ARG A 239 -9.42 10.87 11.13
CA ARG A 239 -8.46 10.00 11.83
C ARG A 239 -8.71 8.54 11.52
N MET A 240 -7.65 7.84 11.11
CA MET A 240 -7.61 6.40 10.98
C MET A 240 -6.52 5.84 11.89
N SER A 241 -6.90 4.97 12.83
CA SER A 241 -5.91 4.32 13.69
C SER A 241 -6.30 2.92 14.15
N PHE A 242 -5.31 2.02 14.21
CA PHE A 242 -5.52 0.58 14.43
C PHE A 242 -6.51 0.01 13.41
N VAL A 243 -6.13 0.13 12.14
CA VAL A 243 -6.94 -0.27 10.99
C VAL A 243 -6.20 -1.33 10.19
N GLN A 244 -6.94 -2.33 9.72
CA GLN A 244 -6.48 -3.27 8.71
C GLN A 244 -7.30 -3.08 7.43
N ILE A 245 -6.65 -3.03 6.28
CA ILE A 245 -7.29 -2.98 4.96
C ILE A 245 -6.79 -4.17 4.16
N ARG A 246 -7.68 -5.09 3.80
CA ARG A 246 -7.32 -6.38 3.22
C ARG A 246 -7.95 -6.58 1.85
N PHE A 247 -7.21 -7.16 0.91
CA PHE A 247 -7.70 -7.65 -0.38
C PHE A 247 -8.31 -6.57 -1.32
N SER A 248 -7.78 -5.34 -1.26
CA SER A 248 -8.14 -4.22 -2.15
C SER A 248 -7.51 -4.36 -3.54
N GLY A 249 -7.59 -3.35 -4.41
CA GLY A 249 -6.98 -3.37 -5.75
C GLY A 249 -7.96 -3.47 -6.91
N PHE A 250 -9.28 -3.31 -6.71
CA PHE A 250 -10.23 -3.58 -7.79
C PHE A 250 -10.09 -2.59 -8.97
N VAL A 251 -10.00 -3.15 -10.19
CA VAL A 251 -9.94 -2.41 -11.46
C VAL A 251 -11.25 -1.66 -11.71
N LEU A 252 -11.24 -0.33 -11.60
CA LEU A 252 -12.43 0.50 -11.89
C LEU A 252 -12.56 0.85 -13.38
N SER A 253 -11.43 1.05 -14.06
CA SER A 253 -11.35 1.21 -15.51
C SER A 253 -10.06 0.62 -16.06
N ALA A 254 -9.89 0.57 -17.38
CA ALA A 254 -8.72 -0.05 -18.00
C ALA A 254 -7.41 0.57 -17.47
N ASN A 255 -6.60 -0.26 -16.80
CA ASN A 255 -5.33 0.12 -16.13
C ASN A 255 -5.51 1.19 -15.05
N SER A 256 -6.65 1.20 -14.35
CA SER A 256 -6.88 2.05 -13.20
C SER A 256 -7.55 1.24 -12.10
N GLU A 257 -6.71 0.68 -11.27
CA GLU A 257 -7.00 -0.02 -10.04
C GLU A 257 -7.09 1.00 -8.89
N LEU A 258 -7.80 0.65 -7.81
CA LEU A 258 -7.74 1.43 -6.57
C LEU A 258 -6.92 0.69 -5.51
N GLN A 259 -6.15 1.48 -4.78
CA GLN A 259 -5.18 1.10 -3.77
C GLN A 259 -5.86 0.60 -2.48
N ALA A 260 -5.08 0.12 -1.51
CA ALA A 260 -5.65 -0.19 -0.19
C ALA A 260 -6.07 1.08 0.57
N LEU A 261 -5.11 2.00 0.73
CA LEU A 261 -5.34 3.33 1.27
C LEU A 261 -4.91 4.36 0.24
N THR A 262 -5.86 5.18 -0.19
CA THR A 262 -5.60 6.29 -1.11
C THR A 262 -5.82 7.57 -0.35
N THR A 263 -4.81 8.45 -0.32
CA THR A 263 -5.00 9.80 0.22
C THR A 263 -4.71 10.81 -0.87
N GLU A 264 -5.65 11.69 -1.10
CA GLU A 264 -5.61 12.60 -2.24
C GLU A 264 -5.78 14.03 -1.74
N GLY A 265 -4.71 14.82 -1.77
CA GLY A 265 -4.71 16.18 -1.26
C GLY A 265 -5.12 16.28 0.21
N THR A 266 -4.79 15.30 1.06
CA THR A 266 -5.15 15.36 2.48
C THR A 266 -4.25 16.33 3.25
N GLY A 267 -4.83 17.11 4.16
CA GLY A 267 -4.11 18.10 4.96
C GLY A 267 -3.43 17.53 6.21
N SER A 268 -2.55 18.33 6.78
CA SER A 268 -1.76 18.00 7.99
C SER A 268 -2.58 17.84 9.27
N GLY A 269 -3.86 18.21 9.24
CA GLY A 269 -4.81 17.91 10.31
C GLY A 269 -5.33 16.46 10.27
N THR A 270 -5.07 15.72 9.19
CA THR A 270 -5.42 14.29 9.07
C THR A 270 -4.44 13.44 9.88
N VAL A 271 -4.94 12.48 10.64
CA VAL A 271 -4.12 11.61 11.49
C VAL A 271 -4.20 10.16 11.00
N LEU A 272 -3.09 9.64 10.49
CA LEU A 272 -2.94 8.27 10.01
C LEU A 272 -1.91 7.55 10.89
N ASN A 273 -2.31 6.49 11.59
CA ASN A 273 -1.42 5.85 12.56
C ASN A 273 -1.79 4.40 12.87
N ASN A 274 -0.86 3.44 12.86
CA ASN A 274 -1.18 2.00 13.04
C ASN A 274 -2.17 1.52 11.96
N ILE A 275 -1.69 1.48 10.72
CA ILE A 275 -2.45 0.96 9.57
C ILE A 275 -1.69 -0.22 8.98
N GLN A 276 -2.39 -1.32 8.74
CA GLN A 276 -1.88 -2.49 8.04
C GLN A 276 -2.66 -2.66 6.74
N THR A 277 -1.96 -2.78 5.63
CA THR A 277 -2.55 -3.18 4.35
C THR A 277 -2.07 -4.57 3.96
N PHE A 278 -2.97 -5.39 3.42
CA PHE A 278 -2.69 -6.77 3.04
C PHE A 278 -3.26 -7.10 1.67
N ASN A 279 -2.38 -7.49 0.73
CA ASN A 279 -2.70 -7.92 -0.63
C ASN A 279 -3.65 -6.97 -1.38
N SER A 280 -3.20 -5.73 -1.59
CA SER A 280 -3.76 -4.94 -2.69
C SER A 280 -3.31 -5.56 -4.02
N SER A 281 -4.17 -5.67 -5.03
CA SER A 281 -3.71 -6.02 -6.40
C SER A 281 -3.06 -4.85 -7.14
N ASP A 282 -2.97 -3.72 -6.45
CA ASP A 282 -2.34 -2.48 -6.86
C ASP A 282 -1.47 -2.04 -5.67
N ASP A 283 -1.50 -0.76 -5.30
CA ASP A 283 -0.68 -0.27 -4.20
C ASP A 283 -1.16 -0.62 -2.80
N GLY A 284 -0.18 -0.83 -1.93
CA GLY A 284 -0.36 -0.96 -0.50
C GLY A 284 -0.81 0.34 0.16
N ALA A 285 -0.37 1.49 -0.34
CA ALA A 285 -0.93 2.81 -0.08
C ALA A 285 -0.34 3.80 -1.08
N GLU A 286 -1.16 4.71 -1.58
CA GLU A 286 -0.74 5.76 -2.51
C GLU A 286 -1.20 7.13 -2.03
N PHE A 287 -0.30 8.10 -2.19
CA PHE A 287 -0.43 9.44 -1.64
C PHE A 287 -0.30 10.47 -2.76
N PHE A 288 -1.45 10.89 -3.31
CA PHE A 288 -1.54 11.92 -4.34
C PHE A 288 -1.57 13.31 -3.71
N GLY A 289 -0.41 13.94 -3.54
CA GLY A 289 -0.29 15.30 -3.05
C GLY A 289 -0.68 15.49 -1.57
N GLY A 290 -0.75 16.74 -1.11
CA GLY A 290 -1.15 17.08 0.25
C GLY A 290 -0.02 17.18 1.28
N ARG A 291 -0.37 17.08 2.57
CA ARG A 291 0.52 17.25 3.74
C ARG A 291 0.37 16.08 4.72
N VAL A 292 0.86 14.91 4.32
CA VAL A 292 0.60 13.66 5.02
C VAL A 292 1.61 13.43 6.14
N ASN A 293 1.11 12.97 7.28
CA ASN A 293 1.94 12.51 8.39
C ASN A 293 1.42 11.15 8.85
N MET A 294 2.27 10.13 8.82
CA MET A 294 1.88 8.77 9.16
C MET A 294 2.93 8.07 10.02
N ARG A 295 2.49 7.43 11.12
CA ARG A 295 3.36 6.53 11.91
C ARG A 295 2.81 5.11 11.98
N TYR A 296 3.69 4.13 12.12
CA TYR A 296 3.33 2.71 12.30
C TYR A 296 2.52 2.18 11.11
N PHE A 297 3.15 2.14 9.94
CA PHE A 297 2.58 1.61 8.71
C PHE A 297 3.14 0.22 8.42
N ILE A 298 2.27 -0.73 8.10
CA ILE A 298 2.67 -2.07 7.65
C ILE A 298 2.00 -2.37 6.32
N SER A 299 2.78 -2.62 5.27
CA SER A 299 2.26 -2.99 3.94
C SER A 299 2.76 -4.37 3.56
N VAL A 300 1.83 -5.30 3.30
CA VAL A 300 2.16 -6.70 3.05
C VAL A 300 1.51 -7.14 1.75
N GLY A 301 2.33 -7.60 0.80
CA GLY A 301 1.86 -8.28 -0.40
C GLY A 301 1.08 -7.43 -1.41
N ALA A 302 1.27 -6.11 -1.41
CA ALA A 302 0.87 -5.28 -2.55
C ALA A 302 1.46 -5.83 -3.85
N GLU A 303 0.67 -5.76 -4.92
CA GLU A 303 1.05 -6.32 -6.23
C GLU A 303 1.61 -5.27 -7.18
N ASP A 304 1.55 -3.97 -6.87
CA ASP A 304 2.37 -2.93 -7.51
C ASP A 304 3.40 -2.35 -6.53
N ASP A 305 3.15 -1.17 -5.94
CA ASP A 305 4.01 -0.54 -4.93
C ASP A 305 3.45 -0.67 -3.50
N ASN A 306 4.31 -0.52 -2.49
CA ASN A 306 3.85 -0.57 -1.09
C ASN A 306 3.62 0.80 -0.48
N LEU A 307 4.37 1.79 -0.96
CA LEU A 307 4.32 3.20 -0.59
C LEU A 307 4.60 4.01 -1.87
N ASP A 308 3.54 4.38 -2.58
CA ASP A 308 3.63 5.26 -3.74
C ASP A 308 3.30 6.71 -3.34
N THR A 309 4.08 7.65 -3.89
CA THR A 309 3.98 9.06 -3.62
C THR A 309 4.02 9.84 -4.92
N ASP A 310 2.95 10.62 -5.18
CA ASP A 310 2.83 11.42 -6.39
C ASP A 310 2.25 12.83 -6.11
N VAL A 311 2.17 13.65 -7.15
CA VAL A 311 1.37 14.88 -7.23
C VAL A 311 1.78 15.95 -6.22
N GLY A 312 3.08 16.08 -6.00
CA GLY A 312 3.62 17.13 -5.15
C GLY A 312 3.41 16.87 -3.66
N LEU A 313 3.31 15.59 -3.27
CA LEU A 313 3.15 15.19 -1.87
C LEU A 313 4.23 15.82 -0.99
N LYS A 314 3.83 16.37 0.16
CA LYS A 314 4.77 16.60 1.26
C LYS A 314 4.44 15.65 2.41
N GLY A 315 5.23 14.59 2.54
CA GLY A 315 4.91 13.45 3.39
C GLY A 315 5.99 13.16 4.44
N ASN A 316 5.58 12.85 5.68
CA ASN A 316 6.47 12.31 6.70
C ASN A 316 5.97 10.95 7.21
N PHE A 317 6.84 9.94 7.17
CA PHE A 317 6.53 8.57 7.54
C PHE A 317 7.52 8.04 8.58
N GLN A 318 7.05 7.46 9.69
CA GLN A 318 7.92 6.84 10.69
C GLN A 318 7.44 5.46 11.13
N TYR A 319 8.36 4.52 11.33
CA TYR A 319 8.06 3.12 11.68
C TYR A 319 7.27 2.43 10.57
N VAL A 320 7.96 2.19 9.45
CA VAL A 320 7.37 1.61 8.23
C VAL A 320 7.93 0.22 7.99
N MET A 321 7.06 -0.79 7.94
CA MET A 321 7.44 -2.16 7.64
C MET A 321 6.77 -2.62 6.36
N VAL A 322 7.56 -3.11 5.40
CA VAL A 322 7.03 -3.57 4.12
C VAL A 322 7.55 -4.96 3.82
N ALA A 323 6.67 -5.83 3.31
CA ALA A 323 7.07 -7.10 2.75
C ALA A 323 6.21 -7.46 1.51
N GLN A 324 6.80 -7.35 0.31
CA GLN A 324 6.14 -7.80 -0.92
C GLN A 324 5.93 -9.32 -0.93
N ARG A 325 4.95 -9.81 -1.68
CA ARG A 325 4.64 -11.24 -1.76
C ARG A 325 5.49 -11.91 -2.84
N ALA A 326 6.39 -12.81 -2.45
CA ALA A 326 7.12 -13.62 -3.43
C ALA A 326 6.14 -14.41 -4.32
N GLY A 327 6.46 -14.60 -5.60
CA GLY A 327 5.57 -15.29 -6.53
C GLY A 327 4.52 -14.38 -7.20
N SER A 328 4.52 -13.06 -6.93
CA SER A 328 3.64 -12.09 -7.61
C SER A 328 4.25 -11.47 -8.87
N GLU A 329 5.36 -12.02 -9.39
CA GLU A 329 6.11 -11.46 -10.53
C GLU A 329 5.22 -11.15 -11.74
N SER A 330 4.26 -12.01 -12.05
CA SER A 330 3.36 -11.86 -13.20
C SER A 330 2.24 -10.84 -12.98
N ARG A 331 2.16 -10.22 -11.80
CA ARG A 331 1.08 -9.30 -11.41
C ARG A 331 1.41 -7.83 -11.60
N GLY A 332 2.63 -7.51 -12.02
CA GLY A 332 3.02 -6.13 -12.31
C GLY A 332 4.01 -5.55 -11.31
N THR A 333 4.11 -6.12 -10.10
CA THR A 333 4.90 -5.60 -8.96
C THR A 333 6.17 -4.91 -9.40
N ASP A 334 6.26 -3.59 -9.15
CA ASP A 334 7.41 -2.76 -9.48
C ASP A 334 8.32 -2.58 -8.25
N ALA A 335 8.07 -1.62 -7.37
CA ALA A 335 8.96 -1.29 -6.26
C ALA A 335 8.27 -1.41 -4.89
N ILE A 336 9.01 -1.10 -3.83
CA ILE A 336 8.42 -0.87 -2.51
C ILE A 336 8.05 0.60 -2.38
N ILE A 337 8.99 1.46 -2.77
CA ILE A 337 8.73 2.88 -2.95
C ILE A 337 8.79 3.15 -4.45
N GLU A 338 7.69 3.65 -4.97
CA GLU A 338 7.67 4.51 -6.15
C GLU A 338 7.47 5.96 -5.69
N ALA A 339 8.23 6.86 -6.30
CA ALA A 339 8.07 8.27 -6.09
C ALA A 339 8.07 8.93 -7.45
N ASP A 340 6.88 9.35 -7.86
CA ASP A 340 6.65 10.01 -9.13
C ASP A 340 6.16 11.45 -8.93
N SER A 341 6.46 12.29 -9.88
CA SER A 341 5.88 13.62 -10.12
C SER A 341 6.21 13.99 -11.56
N ASP A 342 6.44 12.98 -12.42
CA ASP A 342 6.91 13.13 -13.79
C ASP A 342 5.73 13.68 -14.60
N ASN A 343 5.77 14.98 -14.80
CA ASN A 343 4.87 15.67 -15.69
C ASN A 343 5.65 16.35 -16.82
N ALA A 344 4.94 17.05 -17.70
CA ALA A 344 5.55 17.77 -18.80
C ALA A 344 6.32 19.04 -18.37
N VAL A 345 6.30 19.42 -17.09
CA VAL A 345 6.75 20.71 -16.56
C VAL A 345 7.56 20.53 -15.26
N ASP A 346 8.88 20.58 -15.36
CA ASP A 346 9.73 20.63 -14.18
C ASP A 346 9.48 21.92 -13.37
N GLY A 347 9.49 21.81 -12.03
CA GLY A 347 9.48 22.96 -11.12
C GLY A 347 8.10 23.39 -10.62
N ASP A 348 7.09 22.53 -10.73
CA ASP A 348 5.78 22.76 -10.12
C ASP A 348 5.86 22.87 -8.59
N ASN A 349 5.02 23.72 -8.02
CA ASN A 349 4.93 23.98 -6.58
C ASN A 349 3.51 23.63 -6.09
N PRO A 350 3.34 22.79 -5.05
CA PRO A 350 4.40 22.21 -4.20
C PRO A 350 5.20 21.11 -4.91
N ARG A 351 6.53 21.22 -4.85
CA ARG A 351 7.40 20.11 -5.26
C ARG A 351 7.26 18.98 -4.25
N GLN A 352 7.25 17.75 -4.74
CA GLN A 352 7.19 16.56 -3.89
C GLN A 352 8.40 16.50 -2.96
N ASN A 353 8.14 16.32 -1.68
CA ASN A 353 9.14 16.13 -0.63
C ASN A 353 8.67 15.09 0.37
N THR A 354 9.25 13.89 0.30
CA THR A 354 8.90 12.78 1.19
C THR A 354 10.05 12.39 2.08
N ILE A 355 9.78 12.23 3.38
CA ILE A 355 10.75 11.78 4.38
C ILE A 355 10.25 10.51 5.06
N VAL A 356 11.05 9.44 4.99
CA VAL A 356 10.76 8.16 5.66
C VAL A 356 11.86 7.85 6.67
N SER A 357 11.47 7.62 7.92
CA SER A 357 12.36 7.31 9.03
C SER A 357 12.02 5.97 9.68
N ASN A 358 13.03 5.20 10.10
CA ASN A 358 12.84 3.93 10.82
C ASN A 358 11.99 2.95 10.00
N PHE A 359 12.57 2.42 8.93
CA PHE A 359 11.89 1.51 8.01
C PHE A 359 12.62 0.19 7.82
N THR A 360 11.86 -0.88 7.59
CA THR A 360 12.38 -2.21 7.24
C THR A 360 11.61 -2.74 6.03
N PHE A 361 12.32 -2.88 4.91
CA PHE A 361 11.74 -3.24 3.61
C PHE A 361 12.24 -4.60 3.13
N PHE A 362 11.33 -5.51 2.83
CA PHE A 362 11.62 -6.81 2.23
C PHE A 362 11.09 -6.85 0.80
N HIS A 363 11.98 -6.60 -0.15
CA HIS A 363 11.68 -6.73 -1.57
C HIS A 363 11.94 -8.17 -1.98
N ARG A 364 10.88 -8.87 -2.40
CA ARG A 364 10.90 -10.33 -2.60
C ARG A 364 10.38 -10.78 -3.96
N VAL A 365 10.18 -9.83 -4.86
CA VAL A 365 9.74 -10.10 -6.22
C VAL A 365 10.93 -9.94 -7.15
N ASN A 366 11.02 -10.81 -8.15
CA ASN A 366 12.08 -10.75 -9.14
C ASN A 366 11.47 -10.85 -10.54
N ASN A 367 11.00 -9.73 -11.07
CA ASN A 367 10.48 -9.64 -12.43
C ASN A 367 11.21 -8.53 -13.22
N THR A 368 10.92 -8.43 -14.52
CA THR A 368 11.54 -7.43 -15.39
C THR A 368 11.02 -6.00 -15.20
N SER A 369 9.93 -5.83 -14.45
CA SER A 369 9.32 -4.53 -14.13
C SER A 369 9.93 -3.95 -12.85
N ALA A 370 10.00 -4.76 -11.78
CA ALA A 370 10.70 -4.56 -10.51
C ALA A 370 12.22 -4.51 -10.65
N LEU A 371 12.74 -3.44 -11.25
CA LEU A 371 14.20 -3.27 -11.40
C LEU A 371 14.88 -2.84 -10.09
N SER A 372 14.12 -2.39 -9.10
CA SER A 372 14.62 -1.88 -7.83
C SER A 372 13.63 -1.95 -6.68
N ALA A 373 14.13 -2.09 -5.44
CA ALA A 373 13.30 -1.94 -4.26
C ALA A 373 12.80 -0.50 -4.03
N ILE A 374 13.57 0.51 -4.44
CA ILE A 374 13.22 1.92 -4.34
C ILE A 374 13.44 2.56 -5.71
N LEU A 375 12.39 3.13 -6.29
CA LEU A 375 12.41 3.93 -7.50
C LEU A 375 12.09 5.38 -7.16
N LEU A 376 13.07 6.26 -7.38
CA LEU A 376 12.88 7.71 -7.27
C LEU A 376 12.93 8.31 -8.68
N ARG A 377 11.81 8.88 -9.13
CA ARG A 377 11.67 9.58 -10.42
C ARG A 377 10.95 10.91 -10.19
N GLY A 378 10.38 11.53 -11.22
CA GLY A 378 9.52 12.70 -11.00
C GLY A 378 10.22 14.03 -10.72
N GLY A 379 11.55 14.05 -10.56
CA GLY A 379 12.18 15.18 -9.88
C GLY A 379 11.65 15.29 -8.43
N THR A 380 11.46 14.18 -7.73
CA THR A 380 11.06 14.22 -6.32
C THR A 380 12.24 14.56 -5.41
N ASP A 381 12.00 15.37 -4.37
CA ASP A 381 12.91 15.45 -3.24
C ASP A 381 12.56 14.31 -2.27
N TYR A 382 13.55 13.50 -1.88
CA TYR A 382 13.30 12.33 -1.05
C TYR A 382 14.36 12.15 0.02
N THR A 383 13.97 11.83 1.24
CA THR A 383 14.89 11.57 2.35
C THR A 383 14.56 10.25 3.04
N LEU A 384 15.53 9.33 3.05
CA LEU A 384 15.44 8.04 3.74
C LEU A 384 16.43 7.99 4.89
N VAL A 385 15.95 7.73 6.11
CA VAL A 385 16.81 7.65 7.29
C VAL A 385 16.50 6.47 8.21
N ASN A 386 17.53 5.96 8.90
CA ASN A 386 17.41 4.87 9.86
C ASN A 386 16.75 3.62 9.28
N GLY A 387 17.15 3.21 8.08
CA GLY A 387 16.43 2.23 7.28
C GLY A 387 17.19 0.94 7.00
N ILE A 388 16.45 -0.14 6.80
CA ILE A 388 16.97 -1.43 6.34
C ILE A 388 16.21 -1.83 5.07
N VAL A 389 16.94 -2.13 4.00
CA VAL A 389 16.40 -2.72 2.77
C VAL A 389 16.99 -4.10 2.58
N SER A 390 16.15 -5.10 2.38
CA SER A 390 16.53 -6.48 2.08
C SER A 390 15.88 -6.89 0.76
N ALA A 391 16.63 -6.74 -0.33
CA ALA A 391 16.26 -7.23 -1.66
C ALA A 391 17.01 -8.54 -1.93
N ALA A 392 16.28 -9.62 -2.21
CA ALA A 392 16.88 -10.94 -2.39
C ALA A 392 17.78 -10.99 -3.64
N SER A 393 18.93 -11.67 -3.55
CA SER A 393 19.83 -11.92 -4.69
C SER A 393 19.23 -12.96 -5.65
N PRO A 394 19.46 -12.87 -6.98
CA PRO A 394 20.39 -11.97 -7.69
C PRO A 394 19.82 -10.62 -8.14
N SER A 395 18.52 -10.38 -7.94
CA SER A 395 17.80 -9.17 -8.33
C SER A 395 16.57 -8.98 -7.45
N PRO A 396 16.18 -7.73 -7.15
CA PRO A 396 16.59 -6.51 -7.88
C PRO A 396 17.66 -5.64 -7.22
N SER A 397 17.96 -4.50 -7.88
CA SER A 397 18.75 -3.41 -7.31
C SER A 397 18.08 -2.87 -6.06
N CYS A 398 18.80 -2.17 -5.19
CA CYS A 398 18.13 -1.53 -4.06
C CYS A 398 17.56 -0.16 -4.42
N LEU A 399 18.33 0.63 -5.17
CA LEU A 399 17.97 2.02 -5.46
C LEU A 399 18.11 2.31 -6.95
N ARG A 400 17.04 2.82 -7.51
CA ARG A 400 16.99 3.37 -8.85
C ARG A 400 16.64 4.85 -8.79
N ILE A 401 17.42 5.67 -9.47
CA ILE A 401 17.10 7.08 -9.67
C ILE A 401 16.96 7.32 -11.16
N SER A 402 15.82 7.88 -11.55
CA SER A 402 15.50 8.25 -12.92
C SER A 402 15.42 9.77 -13.04
N ARG A 403 15.89 10.27 -14.20
CA ARG A 403 15.96 11.68 -14.60
C ARG A 403 17.01 12.51 -13.87
N ALA A 404 17.70 13.34 -14.64
CA ALA A 404 18.74 14.24 -14.13
C ALA A 404 18.21 15.24 -13.09
N GLN A 405 16.94 15.64 -13.21
CA GLN A 405 16.27 16.53 -12.25
C GLN A 405 16.16 15.91 -10.86
N THR A 406 15.82 14.62 -10.77
CA THR A 406 15.80 13.89 -9.48
C THR A 406 17.20 13.76 -8.89
N ALA A 407 18.22 13.60 -9.73
CA ALA A 407 19.62 13.51 -9.32
C ALA A 407 20.31 14.87 -9.07
N SER A 408 19.62 15.99 -9.30
CA SER A 408 20.17 17.34 -9.24
C SER A 408 20.63 17.70 -7.83
N ALA A 409 21.91 18.05 -7.65
CA ALA A 409 22.39 18.59 -6.37
C ALA A 409 22.02 20.07 -6.15
N THR A 410 21.32 20.69 -7.11
CA THR A 410 20.91 22.09 -7.02
C THR A 410 19.79 22.22 -6.02
N ALA A 411 19.93 23.15 -5.07
CA ALA A 411 18.81 23.60 -4.27
C ALA A 411 18.30 24.93 -4.83
N ASN A 412 17.00 25.03 -5.05
CA ASN A 412 16.36 26.24 -5.55
C ASN A 412 15.07 26.54 -4.76
N PRO A 413 15.15 27.45 -3.76
CA PRO A 413 13.99 27.83 -2.96
C PRO A 413 12.82 28.42 -3.75
N ALA A 414 13.06 28.95 -4.96
CA ALA A 414 11.99 29.55 -5.77
C ALA A 414 11.01 28.52 -6.33
N ILE A 415 11.46 27.27 -6.52
CA ILE A 415 10.65 26.14 -6.99
C ILE A 415 10.59 25.02 -5.94
N ASP A 416 10.94 25.33 -4.69
CA ASP A 416 10.87 24.40 -3.57
C ASP A 416 11.74 23.13 -3.76
N GLU A 417 12.86 23.24 -4.50
CA GLU A 417 13.83 22.16 -4.75
C GLU A 417 14.88 22.12 -3.64
N LEU A 418 14.96 20.98 -2.94
CA LEU A 418 15.94 20.71 -1.88
C LEU A 418 17.20 19.99 -2.37
N GLY A 419 17.21 19.57 -3.63
CA GLY A 419 18.31 18.88 -4.30
C GLY A 419 18.17 17.36 -4.24
N ALA A 420 19.29 16.68 -4.46
CA ALA A 420 19.30 15.23 -4.66
C ALA A 420 18.82 14.46 -3.41
N PRO A 421 18.26 13.25 -3.59
CA PRO A 421 17.82 12.42 -2.49
C PRO A 421 18.86 12.21 -1.40
N VAL A 422 18.40 12.18 -0.14
CA VAL A 422 19.24 12.19 1.05
C VAL A 422 19.09 10.88 1.81
N PHE A 423 20.20 10.20 2.05
CA PHE A 423 20.22 8.94 2.82
C PHE A 423 21.05 9.10 4.10
N ARG A 424 20.56 8.68 5.27
CA ARG A 424 21.33 8.67 6.53
C ARG A 424 21.02 7.43 7.36
N SER A 425 22.04 6.63 7.68
CA SER A 425 21.91 5.38 8.43
C SER A 425 20.97 4.41 7.73
N VAL A 426 21.14 4.31 6.41
CA VAL A 426 20.40 3.37 5.56
C VAL A 426 21.35 2.24 5.16
N VAL A 427 20.98 1.02 5.53
CA VAL A 427 21.74 -0.17 5.19
C VAL A 427 20.91 -1.08 4.30
N MET A 428 21.55 -1.67 3.30
CA MET A 428 20.87 -2.40 2.25
C MET A 428 21.61 -3.70 1.92
N GLN A 429 20.85 -4.78 1.79
CA GLN A 429 21.24 -6.02 1.12
C GLN A 429 20.60 -6.01 -0.27
N CYS A 430 21.43 -6.09 -1.31
CA CYS A 430 21.02 -5.89 -2.69
C CYS A 430 21.55 -7.01 -3.61
N GLY A 431 21.03 -7.08 -4.83
CA GLY A 431 21.66 -7.82 -5.92
C GLY A 431 23.06 -7.26 -6.28
N ALA A 432 23.74 -7.93 -7.23
CA ALA A 432 25.11 -7.59 -7.63
C ALA A 432 25.29 -6.13 -8.12
N THR A 433 24.21 -5.54 -8.64
CA THR A 433 24.14 -4.14 -9.06
C THR A 433 23.20 -3.40 -8.10
N PRO A 434 23.68 -2.83 -6.98
CA PRO A 434 22.81 -2.20 -5.98
C PRO A 434 22.16 -0.90 -6.45
N PHE A 435 22.76 -0.24 -7.45
CA PHE A 435 22.38 1.10 -7.92
C PHE A 435 22.11 1.11 -9.41
N LEU A 436 20.97 1.69 -9.81
CA LEU A 436 20.58 1.81 -11.21
C LEU A 436 20.22 3.26 -11.56
N GLY A 437 20.90 3.82 -12.56
CA GLY A 437 20.53 5.11 -13.16
C GLY A 437 19.70 4.91 -14.43
N ALA A 438 18.78 5.84 -14.70
CA ALA A 438 18.03 5.89 -15.95
C ALA A 438 17.81 7.33 -16.43
N ASN A 439 17.46 7.50 -17.72
CA ASN A 439 17.02 8.78 -18.29
C ASN A 439 17.97 9.96 -18.01
N GLY A 440 19.26 9.75 -18.28
CA GLY A 440 20.30 10.77 -18.08
C GLY A 440 21.02 10.71 -16.73
N VAL A 441 20.66 9.75 -15.87
CA VAL A 441 21.37 9.43 -14.62
C VAL A 441 22.19 8.15 -14.82
N THR A 442 23.45 8.13 -14.37
CA THR A 442 24.29 6.93 -14.40
C THR A 442 24.26 6.18 -13.07
N ASN A 443 24.62 4.90 -13.07
CA ASN A 443 24.77 4.12 -11.82
C ASN A 443 25.79 4.75 -10.85
N ALA A 444 26.81 5.44 -11.39
CA ALA A 444 27.81 6.15 -10.59
C ALA A 444 27.23 7.39 -9.89
N ASP A 445 26.30 8.10 -10.55
CA ASP A 445 25.58 9.22 -9.94
C ASP A 445 24.74 8.72 -8.76
N VAL A 446 23.97 7.63 -8.95
CA VAL A 446 23.16 7.01 -7.89
C VAL A 446 24.04 6.55 -6.72
N THR A 447 25.19 5.95 -7.02
CA THR A 447 26.19 5.55 -6.00
C THR A 447 26.68 6.76 -5.21
N THR A 448 26.97 7.87 -5.91
CA THR A 448 27.45 9.12 -5.30
C THR A 448 26.39 9.75 -4.40
N ILE A 449 25.13 9.81 -4.85
CA ILE A 449 24.01 10.35 -4.08
C ILE A 449 23.78 9.54 -2.80
N PHE A 450 23.75 8.20 -2.90
CA PHE A 450 23.63 7.35 -1.71
C PHE A 450 24.82 7.50 -0.75
N GLY A 451 26.03 7.60 -1.30
CA GLY A 451 27.28 7.75 -0.56
C GLY A 451 27.51 9.15 0.04
N ALA A 452 26.81 10.18 -0.42
CA ALA A 452 26.94 11.55 0.09
C ALA A 452 26.46 11.71 1.54
N GLY A 453 25.74 10.71 2.07
CA GLY A 453 25.30 10.68 3.45
C GLY A 453 26.40 10.31 4.43
N SER A 454 26.74 11.25 5.32
CA SER A 454 27.81 11.10 6.32
C SER A 454 27.52 10.16 7.50
N ASN A 455 26.41 9.40 7.50
CA ASN A 455 25.94 8.64 8.68
C ASN A 455 25.75 7.14 8.40
N ASN A 456 26.83 6.37 8.23
CA ASN A 456 26.78 4.89 8.25
C ASN A 456 25.93 4.21 7.17
N ASN A 457 25.79 4.82 5.99
CA ASN A 457 25.12 4.17 4.85
C ASN A 457 25.93 2.96 4.36
N SER A 458 25.26 1.87 3.98
CA SER A 458 25.91 0.69 3.40
C SER A 458 25.00 -0.01 2.38
N ALA A 459 25.53 -0.38 1.21
CA ALA A 459 24.83 -1.18 0.20
C ALA A 459 25.30 -2.64 0.14
N THR A 460 26.13 -3.06 1.10
CA THR A 460 26.69 -4.42 1.22
C THR A 460 26.36 -5.04 2.58
N PHE A 461 25.29 -4.57 3.22
CA PHE A 461 24.88 -5.00 4.54
C PHE A 461 24.36 -6.44 4.50
N THR A 462 24.63 -7.20 5.55
CA THR A 462 24.07 -8.54 5.75
C THR A 462 23.18 -8.51 6.98
N PRO A 463 21.85 -8.56 6.80
CA PRO A 463 20.94 -8.54 7.92
C PRO A 463 21.12 -9.75 8.85
N SER A 464 20.91 -9.53 10.14
CA SER A 464 21.08 -10.52 11.21
C SER A 464 19.83 -10.69 12.08
N PHE A 465 18.67 -10.30 11.55
CA PHE A 465 17.40 -10.27 12.26
C PHE A 465 17.19 -11.50 13.15
N THR A 466 16.76 -11.27 14.39
CA THR A 466 16.48 -12.34 15.36
C THR A 466 15.15 -13.07 15.07
N SER A 467 14.29 -12.45 14.28
CA SER A 467 13.10 -13.02 13.64
C SER A 467 13.04 -12.56 12.17
N THR A 468 11.90 -12.60 11.50
CA THR A 468 11.79 -12.09 10.11
C THR A 468 12.19 -10.62 9.97
N PHE A 469 11.95 -9.77 10.99
CA PHE A 469 12.13 -8.32 10.90
C PHE A 469 12.65 -7.63 12.17
N ILE A 470 12.74 -8.35 13.30
CA ILE A 470 13.26 -7.79 14.55
C ILE A 470 14.77 -7.69 14.43
N ASN A 471 15.33 -6.50 14.63
CA ASN A 471 16.77 -6.26 14.57
C ASN A 471 17.58 -7.29 15.38
N GLY A 472 18.70 -7.70 14.80
CA GLY A 472 19.73 -8.51 15.45
C GLY A 472 21.00 -7.71 15.72
N PRO A 473 22.12 -8.41 15.99
CA PRO A 473 23.39 -7.77 16.33
C PRO A 473 23.93 -6.82 15.25
N ALA A 474 23.78 -7.15 13.95
CA ALA A 474 24.26 -6.33 12.85
C ALA A 474 23.48 -5.02 12.74
N GLU A 475 22.15 -5.06 12.83
CA GLU A 475 21.30 -3.86 12.78
C GLU A 475 21.54 -2.98 14.01
N THR A 476 21.67 -3.60 15.19
CA THR A 476 21.94 -2.92 16.46
C THR A 476 23.29 -2.18 16.45
N ALA A 477 24.26 -2.67 15.69
CA ALA A 477 25.59 -2.07 15.59
C ALA A 477 25.62 -0.82 14.69
N VAL A 478 24.58 -0.55 13.89
CA VAL A 478 24.52 0.63 13.03
C VAL A 478 24.07 1.84 13.85
N PRO A 479 24.92 2.88 14.00
CA PRO A 479 24.51 4.10 14.70
C PRO A 479 23.41 4.81 13.92
N ALA A 480 22.31 5.12 14.60
CA ALA A 480 21.17 5.84 14.04
C ALA A 480 21.41 7.34 13.93
N PHE A 481 20.69 7.97 13.01
CA PHE A 481 20.60 9.41 12.82
C PHE A 481 19.41 10.00 13.58
N ASP A 482 19.59 11.16 14.24
CA ASP A 482 18.48 11.90 14.84
C ASP A 482 17.65 12.58 13.74
N ALA A 483 16.48 12.02 13.44
CA ALA A 483 15.60 12.51 12.38
C ALA A 483 14.77 13.75 12.79
N ARG A 484 14.68 14.09 14.08
CA ARG A 484 13.82 15.19 14.57
C ARG A 484 14.07 16.53 13.89
N PRO A 485 15.33 16.95 13.61
CA PRO A 485 15.59 18.22 12.93
C PRO A 485 14.97 18.31 11.53
N LEU A 486 14.77 17.18 10.84
CA LEU A 486 14.17 17.14 9.51
C LEU A 486 12.70 17.58 9.50
N THR A 487 12.02 17.48 10.64
CA THR A 487 10.61 17.84 10.79
C THR A 487 10.40 18.91 11.86
N ALA A 488 11.46 19.60 12.32
CA ALA A 488 11.35 20.57 13.40
C ALA A 488 10.49 21.80 13.06
N SER A 489 10.26 22.06 11.78
CA SER A 489 9.42 23.16 11.30
C SER A 489 7.92 22.88 11.33
N SER A 490 7.46 21.68 11.71
CA SER A 490 6.02 21.44 11.85
C SER A 490 5.42 22.24 13.02
N ALA A 491 4.17 22.69 12.84
CA ALA A 491 3.48 23.60 13.77
C ALA A 491 3.37 23.07 15.22
N ASN A 492 3.51 21.76 15.42
CA ASN A 492 3.39 21.09 16.72
C ASN A 492 4.74 20.58 17.27
N GLY A 493 5.86 21.12 16.80
CA GLY A 493 7.20 20.56 17.05
C GLY A 493 7.51 19.39 16.12
N PRO A 494 8.67 18.70 16.28
CA PRO A 494 9.09 17.63 15.38
C PRO A 494 8.06 16.52 15.24
N PHE A 495 7.75 16.15 13.99
CA PHE A 495 6.94 14.97 13.71
C PHE A 495 7.70 13.68 13.99
N PHE A 496 9.01 13.60 13.78
CA PHE A 496 9.73 12.36 14.10
C PHE A 496 9.99 12.23 15.60
N GLU A 497 9.83 11.01 16.11
CA GLU A 497 10.29 10.61 17.43
C GLU A 497 11.80 10.34 17.41
N LEU A 498 12.48 10.59 18.53
CA LEU A 498 13.89 10.25 18.67
C LEU A 498 14.05 8.72 18.73
N THR A 499 14.84 8.17 17.83
CA THR A 499 15.25 6.77 17.84
C THR A 499 16.76 6.66 17.96
N SER A 500 17.23 5.61 18.63
CA SER A 500 18.65 5.27 18.78
C SER A 500 19.02 4.01 18.00
N TYR A 501 18.21 3.64 17.01
CA TYR A 501 18.31 2.40 16.23
C TYR A 501 17.81 2.63 14.80
N ILE A 502 18.28 1.79 13.87
CA ILE A 502 17.78 1.71 12.50
C ILE A 502 16.70 0.63 12.38
N GLY A 503 15.90 0.63 11.31
CA GLY A 503 14.82 -0.33 11.13
C GLY A 503 13.51 0.08 11.82
N ALA A 504 12.45 -0.64 11.49
CA ALA A 504 11.10 -0.40 12.01
C ALA A 504 10.85 -0.98 13.41
N VAL A 505 11.62 -1.98 13.84
CA VAL A 505 11.43 -2.68 15.13
C VAL A 505 12.77 -2.88 15.82
N ARG A 506 12.95 -2.25 16.98
CA ARG A 506 14.26 -2.17 17.66
C ARG A 506 14.79 -3.50 18.15
N ASP A 507 13.93 -4.28 18.81
CA ASP A 507 14.27 -5.52 19.51
C ASP A 507 12.98 -6.28 19.86
N ALA A 508 13.10 -7.42 20.55
CA ALA A 508 11.95 -8.25 20.91
C ALA A 508 10.97 -7.62 21.93
N ASN A 509 11.38 -6.55 22.62
CA ASN A 509 10.53 -5.78 23.54
C ASN A 509 9.75 -4.67 22.82
N ASP A 510 10.10 -4.37 21.57
CA ASP A 510 9.34 -3.46 20.74
C ASP A 510 8.17 -4.21 20.10
N THR A 511 6.95 -3.90 20.56
CA THR A 511 5.73 -4.65 20.22
C THR A 511 4.64 -3.78 19.61
N TRP A 512 4.98 -2.62 19.04
CA TRP A 512 3.99 -1.69 18.47
C TRP A 512 3.11 -2.31 17.39
N TYR A 513 3.61 -3.34 16.70
CA TYR A 513 2.93 -4.07 15.62
C TYR A 513 2.01 -5.19 16.12
N ARG A 514 2.07 -5.55 17.42
CA ARG A 514 1.32 -6.70 17.95
C ARG A 514 -0.13 -6.36 18.25
N THR A 515 -0.98 -7.36 18.41
CA THR A 515 -2.39 -7.30 18.86
C THR A 515 -3.41 -6.76 17.86
N TRP A 516 -3.01 -5.82 17.01
CA TRP A 516 -3.92 -5.17 16.06
C TRP A 516 -3.69 -5.54 14.60
N THR A 517 -2.62 -6.28 14.30
CA THR A 517 -2.30 -6.74 12.95
C THR A 517 -2.83 -8.15 12.73
N CYS A 518 -2.81 -8.63 11.49
CA CYS A 518 -3.02 -10.01 11.11
C CYS A 518 -1.75 -10.61 10.48
N ASN A 519 -1.62 -11.94 10.56
CA ASN A 519 -0.50 -12.71 10.00
C ASN A 519 -0.84 -13.27 8.61
N SER A 520 0.20 -13.51 7.83
CA SER A 520 0.15 -14.25 6.57
C SER A 520 1.44 -15.06 6.39
N THR A 521 1.45 -15.96 5.42
CA THR A 521 2.69 -16.62 4.96
C THR A 521 3.72 -15.63 4.40
N THR A 522 3.25 -14.51 3.86
CA THR A 522 4.08 -13.40 3.38
C THR A 522 4.81 -12.72 4.54
N LEU A 523 4.13 -12.40 5.64
CA LEU A 523 4.78 -11.82 6.82
C LEU A 523 4.10 -12.33 8.09
N ASP A 524 4.84 -13.13 8.86
CA ASP A 524 4.42 -13.58 10.18
C ASP A 524 4.86 -12.56 11.24
N LEU A 525 3.88 -11.87 11.82
CA LEU A 525 4.08 -10.88 12.88
C LEU A 525 4.01 -11.55 14.28
N GLY A 526 4.06 -12.87 14.35
CA GLY A 526 4.13 -13.65 15.59
C GLY A 526 2.79 -13.85 16.28
N THR A 527 2.84 -14.34 17.52
CA THR A 527 1.65 -14.67 18.31
C THR A 527 1.05 -13.44 18.97
N GLY A 528 -0.28 -13.47 19.19
CA GLY A 528 -1.00 -12.43 19.92
C GLY A 528 -1.59 -11.33 19.03
N ASN A 529 -1.52 -11.50 17.71
CA ASN A 529 -2.19 -10.69 16.68
C ASN A 529 -3.65 -11.14 16.49
N THR A 530 -4.41 -10.50 15.59
CA THR A 530 -5.81 -10.85 15.32
C THR A 530 -6.02 -12.17 14.56
N GLY A 531 -5.00 -13.04 14.49
CA GLY A 531 -5.00 -14.27 13.71
C GLY A 531 -4.54 -14.07 12.26
N LEU A 532 -5.04 -14.90 11.35
CA LEU A 532 -4.69 -14.87 9.93
C LEU A 532 -5.45 -13.76 9.18
N CYS A 533 -4.81 -13.11 8.21
CA CYS A 533 -5.47 -12.11 7.36
C CYS A 533 -6.60 -12.71 6.50
N THR A 534 -6.54 -14.01 6.22
CA THR A 534 -7.57 -14.79 5.49
C THR A 534 -8.80 -15.16 6.34
N SER A 535 -8.81 -14.83 7.63
CA SER A 535 -9.94 -15.08 8.52
C SER A 535 -10.39 -13.81 9.25
N LEU A 536 -11.67 -13.76 9.63
CA LEU A 536 -12.19 -12.70 10.49
C LEU A 536 -11.86 -13.00 11.96
N PRO A 537 -11.50 -12.01 12.77
CA PRO A 537 -11.35 -12.23 14.20
C PRO A 537 -12.74 -12.40 14.85
N THR A 538 -12.87 -13.41 15.70
CA THR A 538 -14.07 -13.68 16.50
C THR A 538 -13.87 -13.09 17.90
N ILE A 539 -13.94 -11.76 18.04
CA ILE A 539 -13.81 -11.06 19.33
C ILE A 539 -15.18 -10.55 19.81
#